data_AF-A0A931GMX1-F1
#
_entry.id   AF-A0A931GMX1-F1
#
_cell.length_a   1.000
_cell.length_b   1.000
_cell.length_c   1.000
_cell.angle_alpha   90.00
_cell.angle_beta   90.00
_cell.angle_gamma   90.00
#
_symmetry.space_group_name_H-M   'P 1'
#
loop_
_entity.id
_entity.type
_entity.pdbx_description
1 polymer ?
#
loop_
_entity_poly.entity_id
_entity_poly.type
_entity_poly.pdbx_seq_one_letter_code
_entity_poly.pdbx_strand_id
1 'polypeptide(L)'
;MFELTIATNTNLPTSDFEAQTAQLRRVAHYNDRDRTWTARVTAEHLAWGAQVLTELFDAAHAFGTSVTVQHIETAQETAGERG
;
A
#
# COMPACT_ATOMS: atom_id res chain seq x y z
N MET A 1 -11.99 -5.04 -3.33
CA MET A 1 -10.52 -5.11 -3.05
C MET A 1 -10.03 -3.68 -2.89
N PHE A 2 -8.98 -3.41 -2.14
CA PHE A 2 -8.42 -2.06 -2.04
C PHE A 2 -6.95 -2.06 -2.47
N GLU A 3 -6.54 -0.98 -3.11
CA GLU A 3 -5.14 -0.70 -3.40
C GLU A 3 -4.72 0.54 -2.62
N LEU A 4 -3.48 0.49 -2.13
CA LEU A 4 -2.87 1.50 -1.31
C LEU A 4 -1.68 2.05 -2.10
N THR A 5 -1.69 3.35 -2.37
CA THR A 5 -0.54 4.05 -2.95
C THR A 5 0.12 4.86 -1.84
N ILE A 6 1.42 4.68 -1.67
CA ILE A 6 2.18 5.30 -0.57
C ILE A 6 3.35 6.09 -1.14
N ALA A 7 3.47 7.34 -0.70
CA ALA A 7 4.59 8.21 -1.03
C ALA A 7 5.51 8.38 0.18
N THR A 8 6.80 8.09 -0.02
CA THR A 8 7.85 8.34 0.98
C THR A 8 8.05 9.82 1.21
N ASN A 9 8.53 10.17 2.40
CA ASN A 9 8.94 11.53 2.69
C ASN A 9 10.43 11.66 2.34
N THR A 10 10.72 12.29 1.21
CA THR A 10 12.09 12.43 0.70
C THR A 10 12.89 13.56 1.37
N ASN A 11 12.26 14.31 2.28
CA ASN A 11 12.92 15.40 3.01
C ASN A 11 13.55 14.94 4.35
N LEU A 12 13.47 13.64 4.65
CA LEU A 12 14.03 13.06 5.86
C LEU A 12 15.56 12.97 5.80
N PRO A 13 16.25 12.98 6.95
CA PRO A 13 17.65 12.55 7.03
C PRO A 13 17.83 11.14 6.47
N THR A 14 19.01 10.83 5.92
CA THR A 14 19.30 9.54 5.26
C THR A 14 18.97 8.33 6.14
N SER A 15 19.30 8.37 7.44
CA SER A 15 19.00 7.28 8.37
C SER A 15 17.50 7.00 8.50
N ASP A 16 16.69 8.06 8.56
CA ASP A 16 15.25 7.96 8.78
C ASP A 16 14.55 7.57 7.48
N PHE A 17 15.06 8.05 6.35
CA PHE A 17 14.62 7.60 5.02
C PHE A 17 14.91 6.11 4.81
N GLU A 18 16.09 5.62 5.18
CA GLU A 18 16.42 4.20 5.14
C GLU A 18 15.47 3.38 6.03
N ALA A 19 15.20 3.86 7.25
CA ALA A 19 14.26 3.21 8.17
C ALA A 19 12.82 3.15 7.60
N GLN A 20 12.32 4.27 7.04
CA GLN A 20 11.02 4.33 6.37
C GLN A 20 10.95 3.31 5.22
N THR A 21 11.96 3.27 4.34
CA THR A 21 11.96 2.34 3.20
C THR A 21 12.06 0.88 3.65
N ALA A 22 12.81 0.56 4.70
CA ALA A 22 12.89 -0.78 5.25
C ALA A 22 11.54 -1.26 5.82
N GLN A 23 10.79 -0.35 6.46
CA GLN A 23 9.44 -0.63 6.94
C GLN A 23 8.46 -0.86 5.79
N LEU A 24 8.41 0.02 4.79
CA LEU A 24 7.47 -0.09 3.66
C LEU A 24 7.69 -1.37 2.83
N ARG A 25 8.94 -1.83 2.67
CA ARG A 25 9.27 -3.09 1.98
C ARG A 25 8.61 -4.33 2.59
N ARG A 26 8.20 -4.29 3.86
CA ARG A 26 7.52 -5.43 4.51
C ARG A 26 6.11 -5.65 3.99
N VAL A 27 5.45 -4.59 3.53
CA VAL A 27 4.00 -4.59 3.27
C VAL A 27 3.62 -4.05 1.89
N ALA A 28 4.55 -3.45 1.16
CA ALA A 28 4.31 -2.85 -0.14
C ALA A 28 5.45 -3.12 -1.13
N HIS A 29 5.12 -3.10 -2.42
CA HIS A 29 6.06 -3.21 -3.52
C HIS A 29 6.39 -1.82 -4.07
N TYR A 30 7.65 -1.54 -4.39
CA TYR A 30 8.05 -0.27 -4.98
C TYR A 30 7.82 -0.27 -6.50
N ASN A 31 7.08 0.71 -6.99
CA ASN A 31 6.83 0.94 -8.41
C ASN A 31 7.79 2.03 -8.92
N ASP A 32 8.82 1.62 -9.66
CA ASP A 32 9.83 2.53 -10.21
C ASP A 32 9.27 3.56 -11.20
N ARG A 33 8.20 3.22 -11.93
CA ARG A 33 7.58 4.10 -12.93
C ARG A 33 6.97 5.33 -12.28
N ASP A 34 6.17 5.09 -11.24
CA ASP A 34 5.40 6.14 -10.57
C ASP A 34 6.13 6.66 -9.33
N ARG A 35 7.28 6.06 -8.98
CA ARG A 35 8.08 6.36 -7.78
C ARG A 35 7.26 6.30 -6.49
N THR A 36 6.36 5.33 -6.41
CA THR A 36 5.46 5.11 -5.27
C THR A 36 5.53 3.66 -4.80
N TRP A 37 5.10 3.41 -3.58
CA TRP A 37 4.87 2.05 -3.10
C TRP A 37 3.40 1.68 -3.30
N THR A 38 3.15 0.41 -3.61
CA THR A 38 1.81 -0.13 -3.84
C THR A 38 1.60 -1.37 -2.98
N ALA A 39 0.46 -1.44 -2.28
CA ALA A 39 0.01 -2.64 -1.58
C ALA A 39 -1.44 -2.96 -1.95
N ARG A 40 -1.77 -4.26 -2.04
CA ARG A 40 -3.12 -4.74 -2.31
C ARG A 40 -3.66 -5.50 -1.11
N VAL A 41 -4.89 -5.16 -0.73
CA VAL A 41 -5.60 -5.79 0.38
C VAL A 41 -6.90 -6.39 -0.13
N THR A 42 -7.06 -7.71 0.03
CA THR A 42 -8.29 -8.43 -0.30
C THR A 42 -9.03 -8.82 0.98
N ALA A 43 -10.35 -8.94 0.89
CA ALA A 43 -11.19 -9.33 2.03
C ALA A 43 -10.91 -10.77 2.53
N GLU A 44 -10.31 -11.61 1.68
CA GLU A 44 -9.92 -12.99 2.02
C GLU A 44 -8.72 -13.04 2.97
N HIS A 45 -7.93 -11.97 3.06
CA HIS A 45 -6.71 -11.90 3.87
C HIS A 45 -6.78 -10.76 4.90
N LEU A 46 -7.81 -10.77 5.75
CA LEU A 46 -8.05 -9.71 6.75
C LEU A 46 -6.87 -9.48 7.70
N ALA A 47 -6.21 -10.55 8.16
CA ALA A 47 -5.05 -10.45 9.05
C ALA A 47 -3.86 -9.73 8.38
N TRP A 48 -3.60 -10.05 7.11
CA TRP A 48 -2.61 -9.35 6.31
C TRP A 48 -3.02 -7.89 6.08
N GLY A 49 -4.29 -7.64 5.75
CA GLY A 49 -4.81 -6.28 5.59
C GLY A 49 -4.62 -5.42 6.83
N ALA A 50 -4.90 -5.96 8.02
CA ALA A 50 -4.65 -5.28 9.29
C ALA A 50 -3.17 -4.97 9.49
N GLN A 51 -2.27 -5.94 9.22
CA GLN A 51 -0.82 -5.72 9.31
C GLN A 51 -0.34 -4.62 8.36
N VAL A 52 -0.79 -4.64 7.10
CA VAL A 52 -0.46 -3.60 6.10
C VAL A 52 -0.90 -2.24 6.62
N LEU A 53 -2.14 -2.10 7.06
CA LEU A 53 -2.65 -0.82 7.56
C LEU A 53 -1.87 -0.32 8.78
N THR A 54 -1.57 -1.19 9.76
CA THR A 54 -0.77 -0.84 10.94
C THR A 54 0.60 -0.30 10.55
N GLU A 55 1.34 -1.01 9.70
CA GLU A 55 2.68 -0.61 9.26
C GLU A 55 2.66 0.72 8.50
N LEU A 56 1.60 0.97 7.72
CA LEU A 56 1.44 2.24 7.01
C LEU A 56 1.11 3.40 7.95
N PHE A 57 0.27 3.19 8.97
CA PHE A 57 -0.02 4.21 9.97
C PHE A 57 1.21 4.51 10.82
N ASP A 58 1.99 3.51 11.20
CA ASP A 58 3.24 3.68 11.93
C ASP A 58 4.25 4.49 11.10
N ALA A 59 4.41 4.16 9.81
CA ALA A 59 5.29 4.91 8.91
C ALA A 59 4.79 6.35 8.67
N ALA A 60 3.47 6.57 8.58
CA ALA A 60 2.90 7.90 8.43
C ALA A 60 3.14 8.76 9.68
N HIS A 61 2.92 8.18 10.86
CA HIS A 61 3.11 8.86 12.14
C HIS A 61 4.58 9.16 12.43
N ALA A 62 5.48 8.20 12.22
CA ALA A 62 6.90 8.34 12.54
C ALA A 62 7.66 9.22 11.54
N PHE A 63 7.29 9.19 10.26
CA PHE A 63 8.13 9.74 9.18
C PHE A 63 7.42 10.76 8.28
N GLY A 64 6.15 11.07 8.53
CA GLY A 64 5.36 11.97 7.68
C GLY A 64 5.05 11.40 6.29
N THR A 65 5.00 10.07 6.18
CA THR A 65 4.64 9.34 4.95
C THR A 65 3.20 9.65 4.56
N SER A 66 2.94 9.86 3.26
CA SER A 66 1.57 10.05 2.75
C SER A 66 0.99 8.75 2.20
N VAL A 67 -0.24 8.42 2.59
CA VAL A 67 -0.93 7.18 2.18
C VAL A 67 -2.26 7.54 1.53
N THR A 68 -2.51 7.00 0.34
CA THR A 68 -3.78 7.13 -0.37
C THR A 68 -4.42 5.75 -0.51
N VAL A 69 -5.70 5.63 -0.13
CA VAL A 69 -6.47 4.39 -0.22
C VAL A 69 -7.49 4.51 -1.34
N GLN A 70 -7.50 3.55 -2.25
CA GLN A 70 -8.48 3.49 -3.34
C GLN A 70 -9.21 2.15 -3.30
N HIS A 71 -10.54 2.20 -3.32
CA HIS A 71 -11.34 0.99 -3.54
C HIS A 71 -11.26 0.62 -5.02
N ILE A 72 -10.86 -0.62 -5.29
CA ILE A 72 -10.90 -1.19 -6.63
C ILE A 72 -12.10 -2.13 -6.69
N GLU A 73 -13.09 -1.72 -7.48
CA GLU A 73 -14.14 -2.60 -7.95
C GLU A 73 -13.52 -3.55 -8.99
N THR A 74 -13.28 -4.80 -8.60
CA THR A 74 -13.05 -5.87 -9.57
C THR A 74 -14.37 -6.13 -10.28
N ALA A 75 -14.48 -5.65 -11.52
CA ALA A 75 -15.59 -6.00 -12.39
C ALA A 75 -15.64 -7.54 -12.48
N GLN A 76 -16.65 -8.14 -11.86
CA GLN A 76 -16.95 -9.55 -12.08
C GLN A 76 -17.43 -9.67 -13.52
N GLU A 77 -16.57 -10.23 -14.37
CA GLU A 77 -16.89 -10.63 -15.73
C GLU A 77 -18.14 -11.52 -15.68
N THR A 78 -19.27 -10.97 -16.13
CA THR A 78 -20.54 -11.69 -16.27
C THR A 78 -20.42 -12.56 -17.53
N ALA A 79 -19.69 -13.67 -17.42
CA ALA A 79 -19.62 -14.68 -18.46
C ALA A 79 -20.69 -15.75 -18.23
N GLY A 80 -21.68 -15.81 -19.13
CA GLY A 80 -22.72 -16.86 -19.25
C GLY A 80 -23.99 -16.55 -18.44
N GLU A 81 -25.22 -16.66 -18.94
CA GLU A 81 -25.79 -17.44 -20.04
C GLU A 81 -26.91 -16.66 -20.75
N ARG A 82 -26.86 -16.59 -22.09
CA ARG A 82 -28.07 -16.55 -22.92
C ARG A 82 -27.96 -17.73 -23.88
N GLY A 83 -28.42 -18.88 -23.41
CA GLY A 83 -28.81 -20.02 -24.24
C GLY A 83 -30.32 -20.04 -24.38
#